data_AF-A0A453SQL4-F1
#
_entry.id   AF-A0A453SQL4-F1
#
_cell.length_a   1.000
_cell.length_b   1.000
_cell.length_c   1.000
_cell.angle_alpha   90.00
_cell.angle_beta   90.00
_cell.angle_gamma   90.00
#
_symmetry.space_group_name_H-M   'P 1'
#
loop_
_entity.id
_entity.type
_entity.pdbx_description
1 polymer ?
#
loop_
_entity_poly.entity_id
_entity_poly.type
_entity_poly.pdbx_seq_one_letter_code
_entity_poly.pdbx_strand_id
1 'polypeptide(L)'
;GDAPDDAPQRRRQDESGGGDNWREEAVSAGSLRQVDLDRGANGWAAPPGDLFQLRARGYFSGGGGKRGKSAASADWLLRPAGVDWLRSHARLDHLLARDDVPVAAAFRRARLRKDPNAHFLLAVNLQVPTRSIASRPRKPEGNKKNRFFSLSPCVTA
;
A
#
# COMPACT_ATOMS: atom_id res chain seq x y z
N GLY A 1 -53.39 -20.87 7.18
CA GLY A 1 -52.62 -21.44 6.05
C GLY A 1 -51.42 -20.57 5.89
N ASP A 2 -50.42 -20.83 6.72
CA ASP A 2 -49.18 -20.06 6.84
C ASP A 2 -48.21 -20.41 5.71
N ALA A 3 -47.65 -19.37 5.09
CA ALA A 3 -46.36 -19.43 4.43
C ALA A 3 -45.75 -18.03 4.40
N PRO A 4 -44.61 -17.79 5.08
CA PRO A 4 -43.70 -16.71 4.74
C PRO A 4 -42.55 -17.27 3.89
N ASP A 5 -42.34 -16.73 2.70
CA ASP A 5 -41.17 -17.03 1.88
C ASP A 5 -40.48 -15.70 1.53
N ASP A 6 -39.80 -15.14 2.52
CA ASP A 6 -38.85 -14.05 2.32
C ASP A 6 -37.52 -14.49 2.95
N ALA A 7 -36.79 -15.29 2.18
CA ALA A 7 -35.44 -15.70 2.49
C ALA A 7 -34.53 -14.46 2.59
N PRO A 8 -33.69 -14.33 3.63
CA PRO A 8 -32.75 -13.23 3.69
C PRO A 8 -31.72 -13.43 2.57
N GLN A 9 -31.58 -12.42 1.70
CA GLN A 9 -30.49 -12.34 0.74
C GLN A 9 -29.18 -12.60 1.49
N ARG A 10 -28.58 -13.75 1.18
CA ARG A 10 -27.22 -14.15 1.52
C ARG A 10 -26.32 -12.98 1.13
N ARG A 11 -26.05 -12.07 2.08
CA ARG A 11 -24.83 -11.26 2.03
C ARG A 11 -23.73 -12.29 1.85
N ARG A 12 -23.06 -12.26 0.70
CA ARG A 12 -21.78 -12.93 0.54
C ARG A 12 -20.85 -12.29 1.56
N GLN A 13 -20.89 -12.82 2.76
CA GLN A 13 -19.79 -12.76 3.69
C GLN A 13 -18.72 -13.59 3.00
N ASP A 14 -17.85 -12.89 2.27
CA ASP A 14 -16.57 -13.46 1.88
C ASP A 14 -15.96 -14.01 3.17
N GLU A 15 -15.63 -15.29 3.11
CA GLU A 15 -15.15 -16.13 4.19
C GLU A 15 -13.95 -15.46 4.88
N SER A 16 -14.25 -14.72 5.94
CA SER A 16 -13.28 -14.38 6.97
C SER A 16 -12.95 -15.68 7.69
N GLY A 17 -12.04 -16.45 7.11
CA GLY A 17 -11.36 -17.52 7.81
C GLY A 17 -10.64 -16.90 9.00
N GLY A 18 -11.17 -17.13 10.20
CA GLY A 18 -10.63 -16.70 11.48
C GLY A 18 -9.30 -17.38 11.80
N GLY A 19 -8.25 -17.01 11.07
CA GLY A 19 -6.87 -17.37 11.35
C GLY A 19 -5.96 -16.22 10.94
N ASP A 20 -5.33 -15.59 11.94
CA ASP A 20 -4.15 -14.72 11.81
C ASP A 20 -4.02 -13.93 10.50
N ASN A 21 -5.00 -13.06 10.21
CA ASN A 21 -4.91 -12.19 9.05
C ASN A 21 -3.84 -11.12 9.32
N TRP A 22 -2.59 -11.40 8.94
CA TRP A 22 -1.46 -10.48 9.06
C TRP A 22 -1.72 -9.11 8.42
N ARG A 23 -2.72 -9.01 7.54
CA ARG A 23 -3.18 -7.75 6.97
C ARG A 23 -3.84 -6.87 8.03
N GLU A 24 -4.73 -7.41 8.85
CA GLU A 24 -5.34 -6.65 9.96
C GLU A 24 -4.27 -6.21 10.96
N GLU A 25 -3.30 -7.08 11.21
CA GLU A 25 -2.10 -6.76 11.99
C GLU A 25 -1.33 -5.58 11.38
N ALA A 26 -1.06 -5.61 10.07
CA ALA A 26 -0.35 -4.52 9.37
C ALA A 26 -1.17 -3.22 9.27
N VAL A 27 -2.50 -3.30 9.10
CA VAL A 27 -3.40 -2.14 9.05
C VAL A 27 -3.47 -1.47 10.42
N SER A 28 -3.60 -2.27 11.48
CA SER A 28 -3.74 -1.75 12.85
C SER A 28 -2.41 -1.24 13.43
N ALA A 29 -1.29 -1.83 13.04
CA ALA A 29 0.02 -1.47 13.57
C ALA A 29 0.73 -0.37 12.77
N GLY A 30 0.30 -0.10 11.53
CA GLY A 30 0.92 0.90 10.66
C GLY A 30 0.89 2.32 11.23
N SER A 31 1.93 3.10 10.95
CA SER A 31 2.09 4.49 11.41
C SER A 31 0.98 5.43 10.90
N LEU A 32 0.39 5.14 9.74
CA LEU A 32 -0.73 5.91 9.19
C LEU A 32 -2.05 5.14 9.33
N ARG A 33 -3.09 5.83 9.79
CA ARG A 33 -4.46 5.32 9.80
C ARG A 33 -5.02 5.18 8.39
N GLN A 34 -5.81 4.14 8.15
CA GLN A 34 -6.60 4.04 6.94
C GLN A 34 -7.74 5.07 6.98
N VAL A 35 -7.98 5.77 5.88
CA VAL A 35 -8.99 6.82 5.75
C VAL A 35 -9.81 6.66 4.49
N ASP A 36 -10.98 7.29 4.51
CA ASP A 36 -11.79 7.51 3.31
C ASP A 36 -11.17 8.66 2.50
N LEU A 37 -10.89 8.39 1.23
CA LEU A 37 -10.25 9.33 0.31
C LEU A 37 -11.13 10.57 0.08
N ASP A 38 -12.46 10.41 0.03
CA ASP A 38 -13.39 11.48 -0.31
C ASP A 38 -13.66 12.42 0.87
N ARG A 39 -13.40 11.94 2.10
CA ARG A 39 -13.62 12.71 3.34
C ARG A 39 -12.40 13.52 3.76
N GLY A 40 -11.27 13.40 3.06
CA GLY A 40 -10.11 14.29 3.20
C GLY A 40 -9.40 14.24 4.55
N ALA A 41 -9.40 13.10 5.25
CA ALA A 41 -8.69 12.96 6.52
C ALA A 41 -7.20 12.62 6.31
N ASN A 42 -6.34 13.05 7.24
CA ASN A 42 -4.92 12.68 7.23
C ASN A 42 -4.77 11.17 7.49
N GLY A 43 -4.24 10.45 6.50
CA GLY A 43 -4.03 9.00 6.55
C GLY A 43 -3.62 8.43 5.20
N TRP A 44 -3.86 7.13 5.01
CA TRP A 44 -3.68 6.45 3.72
C TRP A 44 -4.99 5.81 3.26
N ALA A 45 -5.17 5.70 1.95
CA ALA A 45 -6.27 5.00 1.33
C ALA A 45 -5.77 4.22 0.11
N ALA A 46 -6.43 3.12 -0.22
CA ALA A 46 -6.22 2.50 -1.52
C ALA A 46 -6.79 3.44 -2.59
N PRO A 47 -6.06 3.73 -3.67
CA PRO A 47 -6.57 4.64 -4.67
C PRO A 47 -7.68 3.93 -5.49
N PRO A 48 -8.73 4.65 -5.93
CA PRO A 48 -9.77 4.07 -6.78
C PRO A 48 -9.20 3.49 -8.10
N GLY A 49 -9.76 2.36 -8.55
CA GLY A 49 -9.26 1.61 -9.73
C GLY A 49 -9.39 2.36 -11.04
N ASP A 50 -10.49 3.09 -11.18
CA ASP A 50 -10.81 3.88 -12.36
C ASP A 50 -9.89 5.10 -12.58
N LEU A 51 -9.08 5.47 -11.58
CA LEU A 51 -8.14 6.59 -11.70
C LEU A 51 -6.86 6.29 -12.48
N PHE A 52 -6.57 5.02 -12.77
CA PHE A 52 -5.37 4.63 -13.49
C PHE A 52 -5.69 3.92 -14.80
N GLN A 53 -4.72 3.91 -15.70
CA GLN A 53 -4.79 3.13 -16.93
C GLN A 53 -3.67 2.11 -16.93
N LEU A 54 -4.02 0.85 -17.20
CA LEU A 54 -3.04 -0.21 -17.36
C LEU A 54 -2.55 -0.30 -18.80
N ARG A 55 -1.35 -0.88 -18.97
CA ARG A 55 -0.85 -1.28 -20.27
C ARG A 55 -1.65 -2.50 -20.74
N ALA A 56 -2.33 -2.37 -21.87
CA ALA A 56 -3.11 -3.46 -22.43
C ALA A 56 -2.22 -4.63 -22.86
N ARG A 57 -2.81 -5.83 -22.99
CA ARG A 57 -2.10 -7.01 -23.49
C ARG A 57 -1.53 -6.70 -24.88
N GLY A 58 -0.22 -6.90 -25.07
CA GLY A 58 0.47 -6.54 -26.31
C GLY A 58 1.04 -5.12 -26.37
N TYR A 59 1.02 -4.34 -25.27
CA TYR A 59 1.62 -2.99 -25.22
C TYR A 59 3.08 -2.93 -25.72
N PHE A 60 3.85 -4.00 -25.50
CA PHE A 60 5.24 -4.10 -25.91
C PHE A 60 5.47 -4.86 -27.22
N SER A 61 4.44 -5.44 -27.85
CA SER A 61 4.62 -6.11 -29.14
C SER A 61 4.87 -5.05 -30.20
N GLY A 62 6.14 -4.88 -30.60
CA GLY A 62 6.62 -3.82 -31.51
C GLY A 62 6.11 -3.87 -32.96
N GLY A 63 5.08 -4.65 -33.26
CA GLY A 63 4.50 -4.78 -34.60
C GLY A 63 3.37 -3.79 -34.83
N GLY A 64 3.69 -2.51 -35.10
CA GLY A 64 2.80 -1.52 -35.72
C GLY A 64 1.46 -1.17 -35.04
N GLY A 65 1.07 -1.87 -33.97
CA GLY A 65 -0.17 -1.69 -33.25
C GLY A 65 -0.11 -0.53 -32.27
N LYS A 66 -1.20 0.24 -32.17
CA LYS A 66 -1.38 1.28 -31.16
C LYS A 66 -0.99 0.73 -29.78
N ARG A 67 -0.07 1.41 -29.08
CA ARG A 67 0.26 1.17 -27.67
C ARG A 67 -0.96 1.44 -26.80
N GLY A 68 -1.86 0.46 -26.74
CA GLY A 68 -3.17 0.56 -26.13
C GLY A 68 -3.07 0.62 -24.60
N LYS A 69 -3.85 1.52 -24.02
CA LYS A 69 -4.07 1.57 -22.58
C LYS A 69 -5.49 1.09 -22.31
N SER A 70 -5.67 0.28 -21.27
CA SER A 70 -6.99 -0.17 -20.83
C SER A 70 -7.38 0.56 -19.57
N ALA A 71 -8.68 0.89 -19.46
CA ALA A 71 -9.27 1.26 -18.20
C ALA A 71 -9.07 0.12 -17.22
N ALA A 72 -8.99 0.50 -15.97
CA ALA A 72 -8.42 -0.33 -14.98
C ALA A 72 -9.55 -0.64 -13.96
N SER A 73 -10.11 -1.87 -14.00
CA SER A 73 -10.96 -2.46 -12.95
C SER A 73 -10.42 -2.37 -11.49
N ALA A 74 -11.28 -2.32 -10.49
CA ALA A 74 -10.81 -2.45 -9.10
C ALA A 74 -10.06 -3.79 -8.83
N ASP A 75 -10.31 -4.82 -9.64
CA ASP A 75 -9.82 -6.17 -9.40
C ASP A 75 -8.32 -6.39 -9.67
N TRP A 76 -7.64 -5.53 -10.43
CA TRP A 76 -6.17 -5.64 -10.63
C TRP A 76 -5.39 -4.68 -9.74
N LEU A 77 -6.06 -3.86 -8.94
CA LEU A 77 -5.37 -3.01 -7.99
C LEU A 77 -4.85 -3.85 -6.84
N LEU A 78 -3.57 -3.67 -6.55
CA LEU A 78 -2.96 -4.15 -5.32
C LEU A 78 -3.71 -3.51 -4.14
N ARG A 79 -4.30 -4.33 -3.28
CA ARG A 79 -4.92 -3.86 -2.04
C ARG A 79 -3.82 -3.66 -1.00
N PRO A 80 -3.48 -2.41 -0.61
CA PRO A 80 -2.46 -2.19 0.40
C PRO A 80 -2.98 -2.69 1.75
N ALA A 81 -2.14 -3.37 2.51
CA ALA A 81 -2.51 -3.89 3.84
C ALA A 81 -1.94 -3.06 5.01
N GLY A 82 -1.35 -1.88 4.76
CA GLY A 82 -0.81 -1.02 5.81
C GLY A 82 0.20 -0.02 5.26
N VAL A 83 0.44 1.09 5.97
CA VAL A 83 1.49 2.05 5.58
C VAL A 83 2.27 2.55 6.79
N ASP A 84 3.59 2.40 6.72
CA ASP A 84 4.52 3.06 7.63
C ASP A 84 5.17 4.27 6.96
N TRP A 85 5.04 5.44 7.59
CA TRP A 85 5.75 6.66 7.21
C TRP A 85 6.84 6.97 8.24
N LEU A 86 8.09 6.72 7.86
CA LEU A 86 9.23 6.80 8.78
C LEU A 86 10.24 7.85 8.31
N ARG A 87 10.82 8.61 9.25
CA ARG A 87 11.98 9.46 8.99
C ARG A 87 13.22 8.76 9.54
N SER A 88 14.21 8.51 8.68
CA SER A 88 15.45 7.84 9.12
C SER A 88 16.66 8.22 8.28
N HIS A 89 17.84 8.15 8.89
CA HIS A 89 19.12 8.26 8.20
C HIS A 89 19.73 6.89 7.84
N ALA A 90 19.11 5.80 8.29
CA ALA A 90 19.56 4.44 8.00
C ALA A 90 19.23 4.03 6.56
N ARG A 91 19.94 3.02 6.05
CA ARG A 91 19.59 2.37 4.79
C ARG A 91 18.27 1.62 4.94
N LEU A 92 17.56 1.46 3.83
CA LEU A 92 16.26 0.80 3.80
C LEU A 92 16.33 -0.64 4.29
N ASP A 93 17.37 -1.39 3.90
CA ASP A 93 17.55 -2.78 4.33
C ASP A 93 17.67 -2.91 5.85
N HIS A 94 18.35 -1.96 6.50
CA HIS A 94 18.45 -1.93 7.97
C HIS A 94 17.10 -1.62 8.62
N LEU A 95 16.25 -0.81 8.00
CA LEU A 95 14.90 -0.55 8.50
C LEU A 95 14.02 -1.79 8.35
N LEU A 96 14.06 -2.41 7.19
CA LEU A 96 13.28 -3.61 6.87
C LEU A 96 13.70 -4.86 7.66
N ALA A 97 14.86 -4.84 8.33
CA ALA A 97 15.30 -5.90 9.22
C ALA A 97 14.83 -5.71 10.68
N ARG A 98 14.37 -4.52 11.08
CA ARG A 98 14.01 -4.23 12.47
C ARG A 98 12.58 -4.62 12.80
N ASP A 99 12.34 -5.03 14.05
CA ASP A 99 11.01 -5.37 14.58
C ASP A 99 10.16 -4.17 15.00
N ASP A 100 10.76 -2.99 15.10
CA ASP A 100 10.05 -1.74 15.43
C ASP A 100 9.48 -1.01 14.20
N VAL A 101 9.49 -1.68 13.05
CA VAL A 101 8.81 -1.24 11.82
C VAL A 101 7.57 -2.14 11.65
N PRO A 102 6.39 -1.69 12.09
CA PRO A 102 5.25 -2.57 12.31
C PRO A 102 4.77 -3.30 11.05
N VAL A 103 4.68 -2.60 9.93
CA VAL A 103 4.24 -3.19 8.64
C VAL A 103 5.25 -4.23 8.15
N ALA A 104 6.55 -3.94 8.30
CA ALA A 104 7.60 -4.89 7.92
C ALA A 104 7.62 -6.11 8.85
N ALA A 105 7.45 -5.91 10.16
CA ALA A 105 7.37 -6.98 11.14
C ALA A 105 6.17 -7.91 10.89
N ALA A 106 4.98 -7.35 10.66
CA ALA A 106 3.78 -8.11 10.30
C ALA A 106 3.98 -8.93 9.02
N PHE A 107 4.58 -8.33 7.98
CA PHE A 107 4.90 -9.04 6.74
C PHE A 107 5.93 -10.17 6.96
N ARG A 108 6.98 -9.96 7.76
CA ARG A 108 7.95 -11.01 8.10
C ARG A 108 7.29 -12.16 8.86
N ARG A 109 6.42 -11.86 9.84
CA ARG A 109 5.64 -12.88 10.55
C ARG A 109 4.75 -13.68 9.61
N ALA A 110 4.08 -13.03 8.66
CA ALA A 110 3.28 -13.69 7.63
C ALA A 110 4.13 -14.62 6.74
N ARG A 111 5.31 -14.17 6.32
CA ARG A 111 6.27 -14.98 5.55
C ARG A 111 6.78 -16.20 6.32
N LEU A 112 7.06 -16.05 7.62
CA LEU A 112 7.45 -17.17 8.50
C LEU A 112 6.32 -18.19 8.66
N ARG A 113 5.07 -17.73 8.74
CA ARG A 113 3.85 -18.57 8.73
C ARG A 113 3.57 -19.22 7.36
N LYS A 114 4.36 -18.92 6.32
CA LYS A 114 4.15 -19.33 4.92
C LYS A 114 2.77 -18.94 4.40
N ASP A 115 2.28 -17.76 4.78
CA ASP A 115 0.99 -17.27 4.30
C ASP A 115 1.03 -17.08 2.77
N PRO A 116 0.14 -17.74 2.00
CA PRO A 116 0.11 -17.64 0.54
C PRO A 116 -0.16 -16.22 0.04
N ASN A 117 -0.74 -15.36 0.87
CA ASN A 117 -1.11 -13.99 0.54
C ASN A 117 0.02 -12.97 0.75
N ALA A 118 1.10 -13.35 1.43
CA ALA A 118 2.22 -12.45 1.76
C ALA A 118 3.21 -12.33 0.60
N HIS A 119 2.76 -11.76 -0.52
CA HIS A 119 3.55 -11.73 -1.76
C HIS A 119 4.75 -10.79 -1.69
N PHE A 120 4.53 -9.48 -1.47
CA PHE A 120 5.62 -8.52 -1.49
C PHE A 120 5.39 -7.31 -0.58
N LEU A 121 6.50 -6.67 -0.25
CA LEU A 121 6.57 -5.42 0.48
C LEU A 121 7.23 -4.38 -0.42
N LEU A 122 6.52 -3.29 -0.71
CA LEU A 122 7.08 -2.15 -1.41
C LEU A 122 7.65 -1.18 -0.39
N ALA A 123 8.91 -0.80 -0.56
CA ALA A 123 9.61 0.10 0.33
C ALA A 123 10.33 1.16 -0.51
N VAL A 124 9.98 2.43 -0.33
CA VAL A 124 10.54 3.54 -1.12
C VAL A 124 11.19 4.57 -0.22
N ASN A 125 12.28 5.17 -0.68
CA ASN A 125 12.93 6.30 -0.03
C ASN A 125 12.56 7.60 -0.74
N LEU A 126 11.78 8.43 -0.08
CA LEU A 126 11.39 9.77 -0.53
C LEU A 126 12.36 10.80 0.03
N GLN A 127 13.08 11.48 -0.87
CA GLN A 127 13.86 12.65 -0.51
C GLN A 127 12.96 13.87 -0.58
N VAL A 128 12.45 14.32 0.56
CA VAL A 128 11.61 15.52 0.65
C VAL A 128 12.53 16.73 0.89
N PRO A 129 12.63 17.67 -0.05
CA PRO A 129 13.38 18.91 0.17
C PRO A 129 12.73 19.68 1.33
N THR A 130 13.51 20.02 2.35
CA THR A 130 13.02 20.71 3.56
C THR A 130 13.34 22.20 3.58
N ARG A 131 13.78 22.78 2.45
CA ARG A 131 14.06 24.22 2.38
C ARG A 131 12.79 25.00 2.07
N SER A 132 12.39 25.86 3.01
CA SER A 132 11.47 26.97 2.75
C SER A 132 12.04 27.81 1.60
N ILE A 133 11.22 28.08 0.58
CA ILE A 133 11.47 29.15 -0.39
C ILE A 133 11.30 30.47 0.38
N ALA A 134 12.34 30.87 1.09
CA ALA A 134 12.46 32.19 1.67
C ALA A 134 13.92 32.61 1.49
N SER A 135 14.08 33.67 0.70
CA SER A 135 15.32 34.32 0.29
C SER A 135 16.38 34.42 1.39
N ARG A 136 17.55 33.78 1.19
CA ARG A 136 18.89 34.32 1.46
C ARG A 136 19.99 33.28 1.20
N PRO A 137 21.18 33.68 0.69
CA PRO A 137 22.30 32.77 0.54
C PRO A 137 23.06 32.68 1.87
N ARG A 138 23.23 31.48 2.42
CA ARG A 138 24.28 31.18 3.41
C ARG A 138 24.93 29.84 3.13
N LYS A 139 26.23 29.81 3.44
CA LYS A 139 27.28 28.78 3.21
C LYS A 139 26.82 27.32 3.36
N PRO A 140 27.48 26.37 2.67
CA PRO A 140 27.13 24.96 2.73
C PRO A 140 27.66 24.34 4.02
N GLU A 141 26.82 24.32 5.06
CA GLU A 141 27.05 23.47 6.23
C GLU A 141 26.21 22.20 6.09
N GLY A 142 26.87 21.06 6.27
CA GLY A 142 26.39 19.68 6.19
C GLY A 142 24.92 19.47 5.83
N ASN A 143 24.66 19.13 4.56
CA ASN A 143 23.34 18.81 4.04
C ASN A 143 22.80 17.53 4.70
N LYS A 144 22.14 17.63 5.86
CA LYS A 144 21.38 16.54 6.48
C LYS A 144 20.16 16.27 5.61
N LYS A 145 20.34 15.39 4.61
CA LYS A 145 19.25 14.92 3.74
C LYS A 145 18.27 14.12 4.60
N ASN A 146 17.10 14.68 4.88
CA ASN A 146 16.01 13.93 5.49
C ASN A 146 15.45 12.97 4.45
N ARG A 147 15.61 11.67 4.71
CA ARG A 147 15.05 10.57 3.91
C ARG A 147 13.81 10.07 4.63
N PHE A 148 12.70 10.05 3.93
CA PHE A 148 11.45 9.48 4.40
C PHE A 148 11.25 8.14 3.72
N PHE A 149 10.62 7.20 4.41
CA PHE A 149 10.31 5.90 3.85
C PHE A 149 8.81 5.65 3.92
N SER A 150 8.25 5.14 2.83
CA SER A 150 6.89 4.61 2.78
C SER A 150 6.98 3.11 2.55
N LEU A 151 6.35 2.34 3.43
CA LEU A 151 6.24 0.89 3.31
C LEU A 151 4.80 0.53 3.01
N SER A 152 4.54 -0.21 1.93
CA SER A 152 3.21 -0.69 1.60
C SER A 152 3.27 -2.18 1.25
N PRO A 153 2.61 -3.05 2.00
CA PRO A 153 2.48 -4.46 1.66
C PRO A 153 1.38 -4.58 0.60
N CYS A 154 1.65 -5.32 -0.46
CA CYS A 154 0.75 -5.46 -1.60
C CYS A 154 0.45 -6.93 -1.88
N VAL A 155 -0.79 -7.18 -2.29
CA VAL A 155 -1.35 -8.51 -2.58
C VAL A 155 -1.71 -8.58 -4.04
N THR A 156 -1.38 -9.69 -4.70
CA THR A 156 -1.80 -10.00 -6.06
C THR A 156 -3.23 -10.57 -6.06
N ALA A 157 -4.03 -10.16 -7.04
CA ALA A 157 -5.36 -10.73 -7.30
C ALA A 157 -5.29 -12.19 -7.78
#